data_AF-A0A5C6EPA6-F1
#
_entry.id   AF-A0A5C6EPA6-F1
#
_cell.length_a   1.000
_cell.length_b   1.000
_cell.length_c   1.000
_cell.angle_alpha   90.00
_cell.angle_beta   90.00
_cell.angle_gamma   90.00
#
_symmetry.space_group_name_H-M   'P 1'
#
loop_
_entity.id
_entity.type
_entity.pdbx_description
1 polymer ?
#
loop_
_entity_poly.entity_id
_entity_poly.type
_entity_poly.pdbx_seq_one_letter_code
_entity_poly.pdbx_strand_id
1 'polypeptide(L)'
;MTLVVPENPTFNEQQHFWWWHDPASDLEVNIAGNSDGPFTEHVELAGSALDNLEQLKSSSADYISKSLGITLPPPTDWELRWLSSGVGQTGDALECELTMTADDEYVLWSVRFIHVLDSGHFTPRGISRRQW
;
A
#
# COMPACT_ATOMS: atom_id res chain seq x y z
N MET A 1 10.62 1.40 -8.41
CA MET A 1 9.67 1.58 -9.52
C MET A 1 9.09 2.97 -9.34
N THR A 2 9.26 3.90 -10.27
CA THR A 2 8.83 5.28 -10.04
C THR A 2 7.32 5.41 -10.21
N LEU A 3 6.63 5.84 -9.15
CA LEU A 3 5.20 6.15 -9.23
C LEU A 3 4.98 7.38 -10.11
N VAL A 4 4.10 7.25 -11.10
CA VAL A 4 3.70 8.38 -11.95
C VAL A 4 2.20 8.59 -11.76
N VAL A 5 1.82 9.81 -11.35
CA VAL A 5 0.41 10.21 -11.33
C VAL A 5 -0.02 10.47 -12.77
N PRO A 6 -1.07 9.81 -13.28
CA PRO A 6 -1.53 10.00 -14.65
C PRO A 6 -2.12 11.40 -14.84
N GLU A 7 -2.29 11.85 -16.09
CA GLU A 7 -2.88 13.16 -16.39
C GLU A 7 -4.36 13.27 -15.95
N ASN A 8 -5.10 12.14 -15.91
CA ASN A 8 -6.52 12.10 -15.58
C ASN A 8 -6.84 11.06 -14.48
N PRO A 9 -6.36 11.23 -13.24
CA PRO A 9 -6.76 10.39 -12.13
C PRO A 9 -8.21 10.71 -11.72
N THR A 10 -8.89 9.77 -11.06
CA THR A 10 -10.28 9.95 -10.62
C THR A 10 -10.32 10.35 -9.15
N PHE A 11 -10.97 11.46 -8.81
CA PHE A 11 -11.15 11.87 -7.42
C PHE A 11 -12.45 11.30 -6.82
N ASN A 12 -12.35 10.65 -5.67
CA ASN A 12 -13.47 10.21 -4.84
C ASN A 12 -13.71 11.23 -3.72
N GLU A 13 -14.75 12.06 -3.89
CA GLU A 13 -15.10 13.11 -2.93
C GLU A 13 -15.48 12.59 -1.54
N GLN A 14 -16.09 11.41 -1.45
CA GLN A 14 -16.55 10.88 -0.15
C GLN A 14 -15.38 10.43 0.73
N GLN A 15 -14.31 9.95 0.09
CA GLN A 15 -13.15 9.41 0.79
C GLN A 15 -11.98 10.38 0.82
N HIS A 16 -12.01 11.44 -0.01
CA HIS A 16 -10.89 12.36 -0.23
C HIS A 16 -9.64 11.64 -0.77
N PHE A 17 -9.84 10.76 -1.75
CA PHE A 17 -8.78 9.99 -2.41
C PHE A 17 -8.79 10.18 -3.93
N TRP A 18 -7.60 10.23 -4.51
CA TRP A 18 -7.38 10.08 -5.93
C TRP A 18 -7.05 8.62 -6.24
N TRP A 19 -7.79 8.04 -7.18
CA TRP A 19 -7.65 6.67 -7.64
C TRP A 19 -7.19 6.63 -9.09
N TRP A 20 -6.31 5.69 -9.40
CA TRP A 20 -6.01 5.28 -10.77
C TRP A 20 -5.50 3.84 -10.84
N HIS A 21 -5.59 3.26 -12.02
CA HIS A 21 -4.98 1.98 -12.38
C HIS A 21 -3.73 2.23 -13.22
N ASP A 22 -2.60 1.64 -12.83
CA ASP A 22 -1.38 1.60 -13.63
C ASP A 22 -1.38 0.33 -14.51
N PRO A 23 -1.63 0.44 -15.83
CA PRO A 23 -1.73 -0.71 -16.70
C PRO A 23 -0.39 -1.44 -16.91
N ALA A 24 0.75 -0.80 -16.62
CA ALA A 24 2.06 -1.44 -16.78
C ALA A 24 2.36 -2.43 -15.65
N SER A 25 1.81 -2.20 -14.46
CA SER A 25 2.02 -3.03 -13.27
C SER A 25 0.76 -3.73 -12.77
N ASP A 26 -0.39 -3.52 -13.43
CA ASP A 26 -1.72 -3.97 -13.00
C ASP A 26 -2.06 -3.59 -11.54
N LEU A 27 -1.55 -2.42 -11.13
CA LEU A 27 -1.64 -1.89 -9.78
C LEU A 27 -2.75 -0.84 -9.70
N GLU A 28 -3.67 -0.95 -8.74
CA GLU A 28 -4.49 0.20 -8.38
C GLU A 28 -3.83 1.02 -7.27
N VAL A 29 -3.86 2.34 -7.45
CA VAL A 29 -3.24 3.29 -6.55
C VAL A 29 -4.30 4.24 -6.00
N ASN A 30 -4.32 4.41 -4.68
CA ASN A 30 -5.20 5.35 -3.97
C ASN A 30 -4.35 6.32 -3.15
N ILE A 31 -4.36 7.60 -3.48
CA ILE A 31 -3.59 8.63 -2.77
C ILE A 31 -4.53 9.66 -2.16
N ALA A 32 -4.42 9.91 -0.86
CA ALA A 32 -5.20 10.95 -0.20
C ALA A 32 -4.91 12.33 -0.81
N GLY A 33 -5.96 13.16 -0.89
CA GLY A 33 -5.87 14.49 -1.50
C GLY A 33 -7.16 15.28 -1.35
N ASN A 34 -7.25 16.38 -2.09
CA ASN A 34 -8.45 17.20 -2.18
C ASN A 34 -8.90 17.35 -3.64
N SER A 35 -9.88 18.20 -3.92
CA SER A 35 -10.38 18.44 -5.28
C SER A 35 -9.32 19.00 -6.24
N ASP A 36 -8.22 19.54 -5.73
CA ASP A 36 -7.16 20.17 -6.53
C ASP A 36 -6.06 19.17 -6.92
N GLY A 37 -5.96 18.04 -6.22
CA GLY A 37 -4.98 17.00 -6.51
C GLY A 37 -4.62 16.11 -5.32
N PRO A 38 -3.84 15.03 -5.55
CA PRO A 38 -3.26 14.23 -4.48
C PRO A 38 -2.25 15.07 -3.68
N PHE A 39 -2.18 14.86 -2.37
CA PHE A 39 -1.17 15.54 -1.56
C PHE A 39 0.23 14.98 -1.86
N THR A 40 1.21 15.87 -2.03
CA THR A 40 2.57 15.55 -2.46
C THR A 40 3.22 14.51 -1.54
N GLU A 41 3.08 14.67 -0.23
CA GLU A 41 3.64 13.78 0.79
C GLU A 41 3.13 12.34 0.66
N HIS A 42 1.88 12.16 0.21
CA HIS A 42 1.30 10.83 0.02
C HIS A 42 1.74 10.20 -1.31
N VAL A 43 1.99 11.01 -2.34
CA VAL A 43 2.63 10.57 -3.59
C VAL A 43 4.07 10.11 -3.33
N GLU A 44 4.84 10.91 -2.58
CA GLU A 44 6.22 10.59 -2.19
C GLU A 44 6.28 9.33 -1.33
N LEU A 45 5.39 9.20 -0.35
CA LEU A 45 5.27 8.01 0.47
C LEU A 45 4.99 6.76 -0.38
N ALA A 46 4.04 6.85 -1.32
CA ALA A 46 3.70 5.76 -2.19
C ALA A 46 4.87 5.37 -3.11
N GLY A 47 5.61 6.36 -3.64
CA GLY A 47 6.85 6.14 -4.37
C GLY A 47 7.90 5.41 -3.52
N SER A 48 8.14 5.87 -2.29
CA SER A 48 9.07 5.25 -1.34
C SER A 48 8.67 3.80 -1.01
N ALA A 49 7.37 3.53 -0.84
CA ALA A 49 6.88 2.17 -0.60
C ALA A 49 7.15 1.25 -1.79
N LEU A 50 6.99 1.74 -3.02
CA LEU A 50 7.29 0.98 -4.24
C LEU A 50 8.78 0.75 -4.45
N ASP A 51 9.63 1.70 -4.07
CA ASP A 51 11.08 1.53 -4.12
C ASP A 51 11.59 0.52 -3.07
N ASN A 52 10.85 0.33 -1.97
CA ASN A 52 11.15 -0.65 -0.91
C ASN A 52 10.28 -1.91 -0.97
N LEU A 53 9.60 -2.18 -2.09
CA LEU A 53 8.53 -3.18 -2.17
C LEU A 53 8.97 -4.58 -1.70
N GLU A 54 10.15 -5.06 -2.08
CA GLU A 54 10.64 -6.38 -1.69
C GLU A 54 10.87 -6.51 -0.17
N GLN A 55 11.35 -5.44 0.47
CA GLN A 55 11.47 -5.38 1.93
C GLN A 55 10.09 -5.38 2.60
N LEU A 56 9.13 -4.63 2.04
CA LEU A 56 7.77 -4.54 2.59
C LEU A 56 7.00 -5.85 2.42
N LYS A 57 7.16 -6.55 1.29
CA LYS A 57 6.64 -7.91 1.07
C LYS A 57 7.19 -8.89 2.11
N SER A 58 8.51 -8.90 2.31
CA SER A 58 9.16 -9.74 3.33
C SER A 58 8.65 -9.42 4.74
N SER A 59 8.55 -8.12 5.08
CA SER A 59 8.02 -7.66 6.37
C SER A 59 6.55 -8.05 6.56
N SER A 60 5.76 -8.05 5.48
CA SER A 60 4.35 -8.46 5.49
C SER A 60 4.20 -9.95 5.76
N ALA A 61 4.98 -10.80 5.08
CA ALA A 61 4.97 -12.24 5.29
C ALA A 61 5.31 -12.59 6.74
N ASP A 62 6.36 -11.99 7.28
CA ASP A 62 6.77 -12.15 8.69
C ASP A 62 5.68 -11.69 9.66
N TYR A 63 5.11 -10.51 9.39
CA TYR A 63 4.10 -9.91 10.26
C TYR A 63 2.82 -10.74 10.28
N ILE A 64 2.31 -11.15 9.12
CA ILE A 64 1.11 -12.00 9.03
C ILE A 64 1.36 -13.36 9.68
N SER A 65 2.50 -14.00 9.39
CA SER A 65 2.85 -15.31 9.95
C SER A 65 2.88 -15.27 11.48
N LYS A 66 3.47 -14.21 12.06
CA LYS A 66 3.49 -14.00 13.52
C LYS A 66 2.11 -13.68 14.09
N SER A 67 1.33 -12.84 13.43
CA SER A 67 0.02 -12.40 13.91
C SER A 67 -1.03 -13.51 13.88
N LEU A 68 -0.98 -14.41 12.90
CA LEU A 68 -1.99 -15.45 12.69
C LEU A 68 -1.50 -16.86 13.03
N GLY A 69 -0.20 -17.05 13.29
CA GLY A 69 0.38 -18.37 13.53
C GLY A 69 0.35 -19.28 12.29
N ILE A 70 0.44 -18.70 11.10
CA ILE A 70 0.45 -19.42 9.82
C ILE A 70 1.83 -19.31 9.16
N THR A 71 2.08 -20.14 8.15
CA THR A 71 3.23 -19.99 7.25
C THR A 71 2.71 -19.60 5.88
N LEU A 72 3.13 -18.45 5.39
CA LEU A 72 2.83 -17.98 4.04
C LEU A 72 3.91 -18.43 3.05
N PRO A 73 3.58 -18.51 1.75
CA PRO A 73 4.57 -18.76 0.71
C PRO A 73 5.59 -17.63 0.63
N PRO A 74 6.76 -17.88 0.01
CA PRO A 74 7.80 -16.88 -0.16
C PRO A 74 7.26 -15.57 -0.78
N PRO A 75 7.71 -14.39 -0.30
CA PRO A 75 7.21 -13.11 -0.79
C PRO A 75 7.55 -12.83 -2.27
N THR A 76 8.50 -13.57 -2.85
CA THR A 76 8.87 -13.49 -4.27
C THR A 76 7.71 -13.82 -5.20
N ASP A 77 6.75 -14.61 -4.71
CA ASP A 77 5.59 -15.06 -5.49
C ASP A 77 4.39 -14.12 -5.30
N TRP A 78 4.52 -13.09 -4.46
CA TRP A 78 3.41 -12.21 -4.14
C TRP A 78 3.27 -11.10 -5.16
N GLU A 79 2.04 -10.90 -5.62
CA GLU A 79 1.70 -9.81 -6.54
C GLU A 79 1.05 -8.67 -5.77
N LEU A 80 1.53 -7.43 -5.98
CA LEU A 80 0.93 -6.24 -5.42
C LEU A 80 -0.28 -5.83 -6.26
N ARG A 81 -1.46 -5.78 -5.64
CA ARG A 81 -2.72 -5.41 -6.31
C ARG A 81 -3.13 -3.99 -6.03
N TRP A 82 -3.06 -3.56 -4.77
CA TRP A 82 -3.42 -2.20 -4.36
C TRP A 82 -2.34 -1.56 -3.50
N LEU A 83 -2.06 -0.30 -3.77
CA LEU A 83 -1.28 0.59 -2.92
C LEU A 83 -2.15 1.77 -2.51
N SER A 84 -2.31 1.97 -1.21
CA SER A 84 -3.04 3.13 -0.69
C SER A 84 -2.16 3.96 0.25
N SER A 85 -2.19 5.28 0.15
CA SER A 85 -1.39 6.21 0.96
C SER A 85 -2.29 7.27 1.57
N GLY A 86 -2.20 7.48 2.89
CA GLY A 86 -3.13 8.33 3.66
C GLY A 86 -4.35 7.58 4.22
N VAL A 87 -4.26 6.25 4.40
CA VAL A 87 -5.36 5.35 4.83
C VAL A 87 -5.74 5.44 6.31
N GLY A 88 -5.09 6.29 7.09
CA GLY A 88 -5.30 6.43 8.53
C GLY A 88 -5.39 7.89 8.97
N GLN A 89 -6.22 8.15 9.97
CA GLN A 89 -6.37 9.48 10.61
C GLN A 89 -5.48 9.64 11.85
N THR A 90 -4.45 8.81 12.02
CA THR A 90 -3.67 8.71 13.26
C THR A 90 -2.40 9.55 13.25
N GLY A 91 -2.53 10.83 13.63
CA GLY A 91 -1.42 11.68 14.11
C GLY A 91 -0.42 12.14 13.04
N ASP A 92 0.84 12.35 13.45
CA ASP A 92 1.94 12.93 12.65
C ASP A 92 2.64 11.92 11.70
N ALA A 93 2.07 10.73 11.52
CA ALA A 93 2.73 9.65 10.80
C ALA A 93 2.03 9.35 9.47
N LEU A 94 2.81 9.27 8.38
CA LEU A 94 2.29 8.92 7.07
C LEU A 94 2.05 7.41 6.99
N GLU A 95 0.85 7.00 6.61
CA GLU A 95 0.47 5.59 6.52
C GLU A 95 0.28 5.14 5.08
N CYS A 96 0.77 3.95 4.75
CA CYS A 96 0.41 3.26 3.51
C CYS A 96 -0.11 1.85 3.79
N GLU A 97 -0.90 1.31 2.87
CA GLU A 97 -1.39 -0.05 2.92
C GLU A 97 -1.07 -0.74 1.60
N LEU A 98 -0.40 -1.89 1.71
CA LEU A 98 -0.12 -2.77 0.59
C LEU A 98 -1.10 -3.92 0.62
N THR A 99 -1.84 -4.12 -0.46
CA THR A 99 -2.69 -5.29 -0.64
C THR A 99 -2.08 -6.20 -1.69
N MET A 100 -1.79 -7.43 -1.31
CA MET A 100 -1.07 -8.39 -2.13
C MET A 100 -1.79 -9.74 -2.13
N THR A 101 -1.64 -10.50 -3.21
CA THR A 101 -2.04 -11.91 -3.22
C THR A 101 -0.84 -12.80 -2.92
N ALA A 102 -1.03 -13.84 -2.12
CA ALA A 102 0.00 -14.82 -1.78
C ALA A 102 -0.16 -16.14 -2.56
N ASP A 103 -1.31 -16.39 -3.20
CA ASP A 103 -1.62 -17.59 -3.97
C ASP A 103 -2.77 -17.37 -4.97
N ASP A 104 -3.07 -18.39 -5.76
CA ASP A 104 -4.18 -18.39 -6.73
C ASP A 104 -5.57 -18.52 -6.07
N GLU A 105 -5.68 -18.64 -4.73
CA GLU A 105 -6.96 -18.78 -4.03
C GLU A 105 -7.69 -17.44 -3.83
N TYR A 106 -7.24 -16.37 -4.49
CA TYR A 106 -7.83 -15.02 -4.43
C TYR A 106 -7.87 -14.42 -3.02
N VAL A 107 -6.96 -14.83 -2.13
CA VAL A 107 -6.82 -14.25 -0.80
C VAL A 107 -5.93 -13.02 -0.87
N LEU A 108 -6.54 -11.85 -0.66
CA LEU A 108 -5.81 -10.60 -0.56
C LEU A 108 -5.41 -10.32 0.89
N TRP A 109 -4.10 -10.19 1.12
CA TRP A 109 -3.55 -9.72 2.38
C TRP A 109 -3.27 -8.23 2.28
N SER A 110 -3.93 -7.44 3.11
CA SER A 110 -3.63 -6.02 3.27
C SER A 110 -2.82 -5.81 4.53
N VAL A 111 -1.59 -5.30 4.40
CA VAL A 111 -0.73 -4.91 5.51
C VAL A 111 -0.56 -3.40 5.52
N ARG A 112 -0.89 -2.79 6.66
CA ARG A 112 -0.71 -1.37 6.89
C ARG A 112 0.64 -1.09 7.50
N PHE A 113 1.33 -0.10 6.96
CA PHE A 113 2.61 0.38 7.41
C PHE A 113 2.52 1.83 7.84
N ILE A 114 3.26 2.16 8.89
CA ILE A 114 3.57 3.54 9.26
C ILE A 114 4.98 3.86 8.78
N HIS A 115 5.11 4.96 8.05
CA HIS A 115 6.38 5.55 7.66
C HIS A 115 6.82 6.57 8.70
N VAL A 116 7.94 6.26 9.35
CA VAL A 116 8.53 7.12 10.37
C VAL A 116 9.43 8.14 9.67
N LEU A 117 8.95 9.38 9.56
CA LEU A 117 9.59 10.45 8.76
C LEU A 117 11.07 10.66 9.10
N ASP A 118 11.44 10.59 10.37
CA ASP A 118 12.82 10.83 10.82
C ASP A 118 13.80 9.70 10.46
N SER A 119 13.31 8.49 10.21
CA SER A 119 14.15 7.33 9.89
C SER A 119 13.98 6.81 8.47
N GLY A 120 12.92 7.22 7.76
CA GLY A 120 12.57 6.66 6.45
C GLY A 120 12.14 5.20 6.51
N HIS A 121 11.90 4.66 7.71
CA HIS A 121 11.57 3.24 7.89
C HIS A 121 10.06 3.02 7.90
N PHE A 122 9.65 1.89 7.33
CA PHE A 122 8.28 1.38 7.40
C PHE A 122 8.15 0.36 8.51
N THR A 123 7.11 0.49 9.33
CA THR A 123 6.78 -0.48 10.39
C THR A 123 5.37 -1.01 10.19
N PRO A 124 5.16 -2.34 10.09
CA PRO A 124 3.82 -2.90 9.97
C PRO A 124 3.02 -2.66 11.26
N ARG A 125 1.75 -2.28 11.12
CA ARG A 125 0.88 -1.87 12.23
C ARG A 125 -0.51 -2.52 12.22
N GLY A 126 -0.90 -3.14 11.11
CA GLY A 126 -2.17 -3.84 11.03
C GLY A 126 -2.22 -4.78 9.84
N ILE A 127 -3.02 -5.83 9.98
CA ILE A 127 -3.32 -6.77 8.90
C ILE A 127 -4.82 -6.90 8.72
N SER A 128 -5.26 -7.06 7.48
CA SER A 128 -6.59 -7.53 7.17
C SER A 128 -6.53 -8.54 6.03
N ARG A 129 -7.47 -9.48 6.05
CA ARG A 129 -7.68 -10.44 4.97
C ARG A 129 -8.91 -10.00 4.20
N ARG A 130 -8.80 -9.87 2.88
CA ARG A 130 -9.91 -9.55 1.98
C ARG A 130 -10.17 -10.77 1.09
N GLN A 131 -11.43 -11.04 0.82
CA GLN A 131 -11.89 -12.06 -0.11
C GLN A 131 -12.71 -11.35 -1.19
N TRP A 132 -12.57 -11.81 -2.43
CA TRP A 132 -13.41 -11.40 -3.54
C TRP A 132 -14.73 -12.17 -3.54
#